data_AF-A0A4Q8TJB1-F1
#
_entry.id   AF-A0A4Q8TJB1-F1
#
_cell.length_a   1.000
_cell.length_b   1.000
_cell.length_c   1.000
_cell.angle_alpha   90.00
_cell.angle_beta   90.00
_cell.angle_gamma   90.00
#
_symmetry.space_group_name_H-M   'P 1'
#
loop_
_entity.id
_entity.type
_entity.pdbx_description
1 polymer ?
#
loop_
_entity_poly.entity_id
_entity_poly.type
_entity_poly.pdbx_seq_one_letter_code
_entity_poly.pdbx_strand_id
1 'polypeptide(L)'
;MSTKNLKHRDQRIHDALDTSGVRHRATLKQEWPLLALLIFVWAALWQDFSPANLIFGVIVALIIVTLFPLPPVVLSGRVNVWYCFELFIWFIGQVFVASFQVARLAIFRGKKTRSGVIAVELRTDSDLIVTAVGHVLTLIPGSFVIDVDRRSSTLYLHYINIESRSDMERAREAVRDIERRVIMAMGSHDEFEAIKHECGPILGRVGGKK
;
A
#
# COMPACT_ATOMS: atom_id res chain seq x y z
N MET A 1 -50.81 -1.46 21.60
CA MET A 1 -50.24 -0.20 22.10
C MET A 1 -48.71 -0.36 22.11
N SER A 2 -48.06 0.20 21.09
CA SER A 2 -46.69 -0.06 20.66
C SER A 2 -45.83 1.15 21.00
N THR A 3 -44.91 1.05 21.97
CA THR A 3 -44.03 2.17 22.37
C THR A 3 -42.57 1.79 22.60
N LYS A 4 -42.18 0.50 22.50
CA LYS A 4 -40.78 0.10 22.72
C LYS A 4 -39.84 0.34 21.53
N ASN A 5 -40.36 0.53 20.31
CA ASN A 5 -39.53 0.59 19.09
C ASN A 5 -39.13 2.02 18.65
N LEU A 6 -39.74 3.07 19.21
CA LEU A 6 -39.47 4.46 18.82
C LEU A 6 -38.12 4.96 19.36
N LYS A 7 -37.78 4.60 20.61
CA LYS A 7 -36.55 5.03 21.27
C LYS A 7 -35.26 4.67 20.51
N HIS A 8 -35.19 3.47 19.93
CA HIS A 8 -34.02 3.01 19.17
C HIS A 8 -33.93 3.67 17.78
N ARG A 9 -35.06 4.09 17.22
CA ARG A 9 -35.10 4.71 15.88
C ARG A 9 -34.66 6.18 15.97
N ASP A 10 -35.11 6.89 17.00
CA ASP A 10 -34.71 8.26 17.27
C ASP A 10 -33.23 8.36 17.68
N GLN A 11 -32.71 7.35 18.39
CA GLN A 11 -31.28 7.24 18.73
C GLN A 11 -30.40 7.21 17.46
N ARG A 12 -30.74 6.36 16.48
CA ARG A 12 -29.98 6.28 15.23
C ARG A 12 -30.05 7.55 14.39
N ILE A 13 -31.14 8.32 14.49
CA ILE A 13 -31.28 9.60 13.78
C ILE A 13 -30.44 10.68 14.47
N HIS A 14 -30.41 10.71 15.81
CA HIS A 14 -29.51 11.61 16.55
C HIS A 14 -28.03 11.28 16.32
N ASP A 15 -27.65 10.00 16.23
CA ASP A 15 -26.28 9.57 15.91
C ASP A 15 -25.88 9.92 14.47
N ALA A 16 -26.83 9.88 13.52
CA ALA A 16 -26.59 10.28 12.13
C ALA A 16 -26.54 11.82 11.94
N LEU A 17 -27.18 12.58 12.84
CA LEU A 17 -27.17 14.04 12.84
C LEU A 17 -26.03 14.63 13.70
N ASP A 18 -25.34 13.80 14.48
CA ASP A 18 -24.08 14.16 15.14
C ASP A 18 -22.93 14.19 14.13
N THR A 19 -23.05 15.12 13.19
CA THR A 19 -21.98 15.60 12.32
C THR A 19 -21.23 16.75 12.99
N SER A 20 -21.15 16.74 14.33
CA SER A 20 -20.30 17.66 15.06
C SER A 20 -18.84 17.35 14.72
N GLY A 21 -18.38 17.92 13.61
CA GLY A 21 -17.41 18.99 13.64
C GLY A 21 -16.20 18.79 14.52
N VAL A 22 -15.74 17.55 14.75
CA VAL A 22 -14.38 17.31 15.19
C VAL A 22 -13.53 17.59 13.95
N ARG A 23 -13.29 18.89 13.73
CA ARG A 23 -12.08 19.36 13.07
C ARG A 23 -10.95 18.73 13.85
N HIS A 24 -10.55 17.54 13.41
CA HIS A 24 -9.35 16.86 13.86
C HIS A 24 -8.24 17.82 13.43
N ARG A 25 -7.86 18.74 14.33
CA ARG A 25 -6.62 19.49 14.18
C ARG A 25 -5.56 18.41 14.24
N ALA A 26 -5.15 17.94 13.07
CA ALA A 26 -4.02 17.06 12.94
C ALA A 26 -2.89 17.69 13.75
N THR A 27 -2.42 16.92 14.73
CA THR A 27 -1.47 17.40 15.72
C THR A 27 -0.26 17.94 14.97
N LEU A 28 0.13 19.20 15.19
CA LEU A 28 1.25 19.86 14.47
C LEU A 28 2.56 19.04 14.47
N LYS A 29 2.73 18.11 15.42
CA LYS A 29 3.84 17.15 15.48
C LYS A 29 3.80 16.04 14.42
N GLN A 30 2.68 15.81 13.75
CA GLN A 30 2.55 14.84 12.66
C GLN A 30 2.65 15.51 11.28
N GLU A 31 2.41 16.83 11.21
CA GLU A 31 2.47 17.60 9.96
C GLU A 31 3.85 18.18 9.65
N TRP A 32 4.76 18.26 10.63
CA TRP A 32 6.10 18.82 10.38
C TRP A 32 6.89 18.12 9.26
N PRO A 33 6.83 16.78 9.06
CA PRO A 33 7.53 16.13 7.95
C PRO A 33 6.92 16.51 6.61
N LEU A 34 5.58 16.64 6.56
CA LEU A 34 4.85 17.06 5.36
C LEU A 34 5.18 18.51 5.02
N LEU A 35 5.19 19.42 6.00
CA LEU A 35 5.57 20.82 5.82
C LEU A 35 7.02 20.94 5.36
N ALA A 36 7.95 20.23 6.01
CA ALA A 36 9.36 20.22 5.62
C ALA A 36 9.54 19.71 4.19
N LEU A 37 8.84 18.62 3.82
CA LEU A 37 8.85 18.09 2.46
C LEU A 37 8.28 19.10 1.46
N LEU A 38 7.18 19.77 1.79
CA LEU A 38 6.54 20.74 0.89
C LEU A 38 7.42 21.96 0.65
N ILE A 39 8.08 22.47 1.70
CA ILE A 39 9.07 23.56 1.59
C ILE A 39 10.28 23.09 0.77
N PHE A 40 10.76 21.86 0.98
CA PHE A 40 11.85 21.31 0.21
C PHE A 40 11.51 21.18 -1.28
N VAL A 41 10.32 20.63 -1.59
CA VAL A 41 9.82 20.52 -2.98
C VAL A 41 9.65 21.90 -3.59
N TRP A 42 9.15 22.88 -2.84
CA TRP A 42 9.06 24.28 -3.28
C TRP A 42 10.43 24.85 -3.67
N ALA A 43 11.42 24.74 -2.78
CA ALA A 43 12.77 25.24 -3.04
C ALA A 43 13.45 24.51 -4.22
N ALA A 44 13.27 23.19 -4.30
CA ALA A 44 13.79 22.36 -5.38
C ALA A 44 13.16 22.70 -6.73
N LEU A 45 11.86 23.04 -6.77
CA LEU A 45 11.14 23.45 -7.98
C LEU A 45 11.75 24.71 -8.60
N TRP A 46 12.11 25.68 -7.77
CA TRP A 46 12.75 26.93 -8.20
C TRP A 46 14.27 26.83 -8.29
N GLN A 47 14.86 25.71 -7.86
CA GLN A 47 16.30 25.51 -7.67
C GLN A 47 16.97 26.63 -6.84
N ASP A 48 16.20 27.29 -5.97
CA ASP A 48 16.66 28.41 -5.12
C ASP A 48 16.38 28.12 -3.65
N PHE A 49 17.46 28.05 -2.86
CA PHE A 49 17.43 27.82 -1.41
C PHE A 49 17.68 29.12 -0.61
N SER A 50 17.45 30.28 -1.22
CA SER A 50 17.56 31.57 -0.53
C SER A 50 16.57 31.66 0.66
N PRO A 51 16.95 32.35 1.76
CA PRO A 51 16.06 32.50 2.93
C PRO A 51 14.71 33.16 2.58
N ALA A 52 14.70 34.11 1.65
CA ALA A 52 13.48 34.76 1.19
C ALA A 52 12.53 33.77 0.49
N ASN A 53 13.06 32.92 -0.39
CA ASN A 53 12.26 31.90 -1.07
C ASN A 53 11.73 30.84 -0.09
N LEU A 54 12.54 30.43 0.89
CA LEU A 54 12.12 29.48 1.93
C LEU A 54 10.97 30.03 2.79
N ILE A 55 11.02 31.31 3.19
CA ILE A 55 9.93 31.95 3.93
C ILE A 55 8.64 31.94 3.10
N PHE A 56 8.73 32.25 1.80
CA PHE A 56 7.58 32.18 0.91
C PHE A 56 7.06 30.74 0.77
N GLY A 57 7.96 29.77 0.66
CA GLY A 57 7.63 28.34 0.67
C GLY A 57 6.90 27.90 1.94
N VAL A 58 7.27 28.41 3.11
CA VAL A 58 6.55 28.16 4.38
C VAL A 58 5.12 28.70 4.31
N ILE A 59 4.94 29.93 3.81
CA ILE A 59 3.60 30.54 3.67
C ILE A 59 2.73 29.69 2.75
N VAL A 60 3.25 29.32 1.57
CA VAL A 60 2.54 28.46 0.61
C VAL A 60 2.23 27.09 1.22
N ALA A 61 3.19 26.49 1.93
CA ALA A 61 3.00 25.19 2.57
C ALA A 61 1.89 25.22 3.62
N LEU A 62 1.85 26.26 4.45
CA LEU A 62 0.78 26.46 5.44
C LEU A 62 -0.59 26.67 4.78
N ILE A 63 -0.65 27.43 3.68
CA ILE A 63 -1.88 27.61 2.91
C ILE A 63 -2.38 26.26 2.39
N ILE A 64 -1.51 25.46 1.79
CA ILE A 64 -1.86 24.15 1.23
C ILE A 64 -2.37 23.21 2.32
N VAL A 65 -1.65 23.05 3.43
CA VAL A 65 -2.05 22.17 4.55
C VAL A 65 -3.38 22.63 5.17
N THR A 66 -3.62 23.93 5.23
CA THR A 66 -4.88 24.48 5.75
C THR A 66 -6.05 24.26 4.81
N LEU A 67 -5.85 24.39 3.49
CA LEU A 67 -6.90 24.19 2.48
C LEU A 67 -7.18 22.71 2.21
N PHE A 68 -6.16 21.86 2.30
CA PHE A 68 -6.22 20.44 2.02
C PHE A 68 -5.77 19.64 3.26
N PRO A 69 -6.62 19.53 4.29
CA PRO A 69 -6.31 18.69 5.44
C PRO A 69 -6.29 17.22 5.01
N LEU A 70 -5.10 16.64 4.89
CA LEU A 70 -4.97 15.21 4.63
C LEU A 70 -5.32 14.43 5.91
N PRO A 71 -6.11 13.34 5.82
CA PRO A 71 -6.26 12.44 6.95
C PRO A 71 -4.88 11.93 7.38
N PRO A 72 -4.62 11.80 8.69
CA PRO A 72 -3.31 11.41 9.18
C PRO A 72 -2.96 10.03 8.62
N VAL A 73 -1.86 9.94 7.89
CA VAL A 73 -1.30 8.66 7.49
C VAL A 73 -0.80 7.99 8.76
N VAL A 74 -1.44 6.89 9.14
CA VAL A 74 -1.00 6.02 10.22
C VAL A 74 0.23 5.26 9.74
N LEU A 75 1.40 5.90 9.85
CA LEU A 75 2.65 5.15 9.76
C LEU A 75 2.70 4.22 10.96
N SER A 76 2.93 2.94 10.73
CA SER A 76 3.10 1.89 11.74
C SER A 76 4.24 2.14 12.76
N GLY A 77 4.93 3.28 12.68
CA GLY A 77 6.04 3.65 13.57
C GLY A 77 7.35 2.92 13.26
N ARG A 78 7.33 1.92 12.36
CA ARG A 78 8.51 1.20 11.89
C ARG A 78 8.72 1.43 10.39
N VAL A 79 9.82 2.09 10.06
CA VAL A 79 10.41 2.06 8.72
C VAL A 79 11.81 1.51 8.87
N ASN A 80 12.06 0.32 8.34
CA ASN A 80 13.39 -0.28 8.38
C ASN A 80 14.11 -0.03 7.05
N VAL A 81 15.04 0.93 7.07
CA VAL A 81 15.82 1.36 5.90
C VAL A 81 16.50 0.18 5.19
N TRP A 82 16.97 -0.82 5.95
CA TRP A 82 17.61 -2.01 5.38
C TRP A 82 16.65 -2.84 4.54
N TYR A 83 15.46 -3.15 5.07
CA TYR A 83 14.45 -3.92 4.34
C TYR A 83 13.82 -3.09 3.21
N CYS A 84 13.71 -1.77 3.34
CA CYS A 84 13.34 -0.89 2.23
C CYS A 84 14.35 -1.00 1.07
N PHE A 85 15.66 -1.00 1.39
CA PHE A 85 16.70 -1.17 0.39
C PHE A 85 16.68 -2.56 -0.26
N GLU A 86 16.51 -3.62 0.53
CA GLU A 86 16.37 -4.98 0.02
C GLU A 86 15.16 -5.12 -0.91
N LEU A 87 13.99 -4.59 -0.50
CA LEU A 87 12.78 -4.54 -1.31
C LEU A 87 13.03 -3.79 -2.62
N PHE A 88 13.72 -2.64 -2.56
CA PHE A 88 14.02 -1.83 -3.74
C PHE A 88 14.90 -2.58 -4.74
N ILE A 89 16.00 -3.17 -4.31
CA ILE A 89 16.90 -3.94 -5.21
C ILE A 89 16.17 -5.14 -5.82
N TRP A 90 15.41 -5.88 -5.01
CA TRP A 90 14.59 -7.00 -5.49
C TRP A 90 13.55 -6.53 -6.51
N PHE A 91 12.84 -5.44 -6.23
CA PHE A 91 11.82 -4.85 -7.10
C PHE A 91 12.40 -4.46 -8.46
N ILE A 92 13.54 -3.76 -8.49
CA ILE A 92 14.20 -3.40 -9.75
C ILE A 92 14.54 -4.65 -10.57
N GLY A 93 15.06 -5.71 -9.93
CA GLY A 93 15.29 -6.99 -10.59
C GLY A 93 14.03 -7.60 -11.19
N GLN A 94 12.92 -7.59 -10.45
CA GLN A 94 11.61 -8.07 -10.95
C GLN A 94 11.12 -7.25 -12.13
N VAL A 95 11.24 -5.93 -12.09
CA VAL A 95 10.83 -5.05 -13.20
C VAL A 95 11.58 -5.42 -14.47
N PHE A 96 12.90 -5.62 -14.43
CA PHE A 96 13.68 -6.04 -15.60
C PHE A 96 13.27 -7.43 -16.12
N VAL A 97 13.17 -8.42 -15.23
CA VAL A 97 12.81 -9.79 -15.59
C VAL A 97 11.42 -9.84 -16.22
N ALA A 98 10.44 -9.21 -15.57
CA ALA A 98 9.07 -9.20 -16.02
C ALA A 98 8.90 -8.40 -17.32
N SER A 99 9.65 -7.29 -17.49
CA SER A 99 9.67 -6.53 -18.75
C SER A 99 10.14 -7.39 -19.90
N PHE A 100 11.21 -8.17 -19.69
CA PHE A 100 11.72 -9.09 -20.71
C PHE A 100 10.72 -10.23 -21.01
N GLN A 101 10.06 -10.77 -19.98
CA GLN A 101 9.01 -11.78 -20.17
C GLN A 101 7.85 -11.24 -21.03
N VAL A 102 7.38 -10.03 -20.74
CA VAL A 102 6.31 -9.38 -21.51
C VAL A 102 6.78 -9.05 -22.94
N ALA A 103 8.01 -8.56 -23.12
CA ALA A 103 8.58 -8.32 -24.45
C ALA A 103 8.67 -9.61 -25.27
N ARG A 104 9.14 -10.71 -24.67
CA ARG A 104 9.18 -12.04 -25.31
C ARG A 104 7.77 -12.50 -25.67
N LEU A 105 6.80 -12.30 -24.77
CA LEU A 105 5.42 -12.67 -25.02
C LEU A 105 4.81 -11.92 -26.21
N ALA A 106 5.07 -10.61 -26.29
CA ALA A 106 4.63 -9.74 -27.37
C ALA A 106 5.22 -10.16 -28.73
N ILE A 107 6.50 -10.52 -28.77
CA ILE A 107 7.19 -10.93 -30.01
C ILE A 107 6.75 -12.35 -30.46
N PHE A 108 6.70 -13.32 -29.54
CA PHE A 108 6.59 -14.74 -29.93
C PHE A 108 5.18 -15.32 -29.85
N ARG A 109 4.30 -14.85 -28.96
CA ARG A 109 2.95 -15.46 -28.76
C ARG A 109 1.81 -14.65 -29.35
N GLY A 110 1.96 -13.34 -29.56
CA GLY A 110 0.94 -12.49 -30.20
C GLY A 110 -0.47 -12.71 -29.62
N LYS A 111 -1.48 -12.89 -30.48
CA LYS A 111 -2.92 -12.95 -30.15
C LYS A 111 -3.40 -14.18 -29.34
N LYS A 112 -2.50 -15.11 -28.96
CA LYS A 112 -2.88 -16.35 -28.24
C LYS A 112 -2.79 -16.23 -26.71
N THR A 113 -2.49 -15.05 -26.18
CA THR A 113 -2.39 -14.84 -24.74
C THR A 113 -3.79 -14.82 -24.11
N ARG A 114 -4.00 -15.67 -23.11
CA ARG A 114 -5.18 -15.62 -22.25
C ARG A 114 -4.87 -14.79 -21.02
N SER A 115 -5.74 -13.86 -20.67
CA SER A 115 -5.66 -13.11 -19.43
C SER A 115 -6.71 -13.62 -18.44
N GLY A 116 -6.46 -13.37 -17.16
CA GLY A 116 -7.35 -13.77 -16.08
C GLY A 116 -7.39 -12.71 -14.99
N VAL A 117 -8.51 -12.64 -14.28
CA VAL A 117 -8.64 -11.81 -13.08
C VAL A 117 -8.56 -12.72 -11.85
N ILE A 118 -7.73 -12.35 -10.89
CA ILE A 118 -7.62 -13.03 -9.61
C ILE A 118 -7.95 -12.06 -8.48
N ALA A 119 -8.65 -12.55 -7.47
CA ALA A 119 -8.82 -11.85 -6.20
C ALA A 119 -7.81 -12.41 -5.19
N VAL A 120 -7.09 -11.51 -4.52
CA VAL A 120 -6.14 -11.86 -3.46
C VAL A 120 -6.42 -10.99 -2.24
N GLU A 121 -6.88 -11.63 -1.18
CA GLU A 121 -7.03 -11.02 0.14
C GLU A 121 -5.65 -10.90 0.79
N LEU A 122 -5.28 -9.67 1.16
CA LEU A 122 -4.06 -9.36 1.89
C LEU A 122 -4.26 -9.64 3.38
N ARG A 123 -3.17 -9.91 4.08
CA ARG A 123 -3.10 -10.20 5.52
C ARG A 123 -3.03 -8.94 6.38
N THR A 124 -2.75 -7.79 5.77
CA THR A 124 -2.66 -6.49 6.43
C THR A 124 -3.98 -5.71 6.34
N ASP A 125 -4.35 -5.07 7.43
CA ASP A 125 -5.46 -4.10 7.48
C ASP A 125 -4.96 -2.64 7.29
N SER A 126 -3.65 -2.46 7.09
CA SER A 126 -3.05 -1.13 6.93
C SER A 126 -3.23 -0.62 5.52
N ASP A 127 -4.02 0.44 5.36
CA ASP A 127 -4.21 1.14 4.08
C ASP A 127 -2.88 1.51 3.39
N LEU A 128 -1.86 1.87 4.17
CA LEU A 128 -0.54 2.22 3.64
C LEU A 128 0.14 1.02 2.99
N ILE A 129 0.06 -0.14 3.63
CA ILE A 129 0.69 -1.39 3.16
C ILE A 129 -0.09 -1.92 1.95
N VAL A 130 -1.43 -1.95 2.02
CA VAL A 130 -2.29 -2.31 0.87
C VAL A 130 -1.95 -1.44 -0.35
N THR A 131 -1.81 -0.13 -0.14
CA THR A 131 -1.46 0.82 -1.21
C THR A 131 -0.06 0.56 -1.76
N ALA A 132 0.93 0.34 -0.89
CA ALA A 132 2.31 0.06 -1.30
C ALA A 132 2.41 -1.25 -2.09
N VAL A 133 1.73 -2.31 -1.63
CA VAL A 133 1.65 -3.60 -2.34
C VAL A 133 1.00 -3.42 -3.71
N GLY A 134 -0.12 -2.70 -3.79
CA GLY A 134 -0.80 -2.39 -5.06
C GLY A 134 0.10 -1.62 -6.04
N HIS A 135 0.89 -0.66 -5.56
CA HIS A 135 1.86 0.07 -6.40
C HIS A 135 2.96 -0.85 -6.92
N VAL A 136 3.57 -1.67 -6.05
CA VAL A 136 4.61 -2.62 -6.47
C VAL A 136 4.07 -3.58 -7.53
N LEU A 137 2.87 -4.12 -7.33
CA LEU A 137 2.21 -5.04 -8.28
C LEU A 137 1.90 -4.40 -9.64
N THR A 138 1.56 -3.11 -9.64
CA THR A 138 1.25 -2.36 -10.87
C THR A 138 2.52 -1.97 -11.63
N LEU A 139 3.63 -1.76 -10.92
CA LEU A 139 4.91 -1.40 -11.53
C LEU A 139 5.68 -2.62 -12.07
N ILE A 140 5.42 -3.82 -11.56
CA ILE A 140 5.97 -5.06 -12.13
C ILE A 140 5.08 -5.49 -13.31
N PRO A 141 5.58 -5.41 -14.56
CA PRO A 141 4.76 -5.68 -15.74
C PRO A 141 4.31 -7.14 -15.78
N GLY A 142 3.13 -7.39 -16.34
CA GLY A 142 2.50 -8.73 -16.37
C GLY A 142 1.30 -8.87 -15.43
N SER A 143 1.14 -7.94 -14.48
CA SER A 143 -0.07 -7.75 -13.68
C SER A 143 -0.48 -6.29 -13.59
N PHE A 144 -1.77 -6.03 -13.34
CA PHE A 144 -2.32 -4.70 -13.09
C PHE A 144 -3.46 -4.77 -12.08
N VAL A 145 -3.49 -3.86 -11.10
CA VAL A 145 -4.58 -3.79 -10.12
C VAL A 145 -5.77 -3.07 -10.74
N ILE A 146 -6.90 -3.78 -10.90
CA ILE A 146 -8.14 -3.19 -11.45
C ILE A 146 -8.92 -2.49 -10.35
N ASP A 147 -9.02 -3.13 -9.19
CA ASP A 147 -9.86 -2.66 -8.08
C ASP A 147 -9.29 -3.11 -6.73
N VAL A 148 -9.64 -2.37 -5.68
CA VAL A 148 -9.21 -2.61 -4.30
C VAL A 148 -10.42 -2.49 -3.38
N ASP A 149 -10.82 -3.62 -2.79
CA ASP A 149 -11.75 -3.59 -1.66
C ASP A 149 -10.97 -3.29 -0.38
N ARG A 150 -11.04 -2.04 0.06
CA ARG A 150 -10.37 -1.57 1.29
C ARG A 150 -10.96 -2.16 2.56
N ARG A 151 -12.22 -2.62 2.55
CA ARG A 151 -12.84 -3.16 3.76
C ARG A 151 -12.36 -4.56 4.08
N SER A 152 -12.06 -5.34 3.04
CA SER A 152 -11.54 -6.70 3.17
C SER A 152 -10.06 -6.82 2.79
N SER A 153 -9.37 -5.71 2.53
CA SER A 153 -8.00 -5.69 2.00
C SER A 153 -7.79 -6.60 0.78
N THR A 154 -8.80 -6.69 -0.11
CA THR A 154 -8.75 -7.58 -1.28
C THR A 154 -8.35 -6.82 -2.53
N LEU A 155 -7.27 -7.27 -3.17
CA LEU A 155 -6.82 -6.77 -4.47
C LEU A 155 -7.41 -7.61 -5.61
N TYR A 156 -8.03 -6.95 -6.59
CA TYR A 156 -8.47 -7.56 -7.84
C TYR A 156 -7.44 -7.26 -8.92
N LEU A 157 -6.72 -8.31 -9.34
CA LEU A 157 -5.59 -8.20 -10.25
C LEU A 157 -5.91 -8.82 -11.60
N HIS A 158 -5.61 -8.07 -12.67
CA HIS A 158 -5.51 -8.59 -14.01
C HIS A 158 -4.11 -9.16 -14.25
N TYR A 159 -4.02 -10.44 -14.61
CA TYR A 159 -2.76 -11.05 -15.04
C TYR A 159 -2.79 -11.38 -16.52
N ILE A 160 -1.66 -11.14 -17.17
CA ILE A 160 -1.41 -11.50 -18.56
C ILE A 160 -0.86 -12.93 -18.60
N ASN A 161 -1.28 -13.73 -19.58
CA ASN A 161 -0.75 -15.07 -19.85
C ASN A 161 -1.00 -16.10 -18.74
N ILE A 162 -2.26 -16.17 -18.27
CA ILE A 162 -2.73 -17.22 -17.36
C ILE A 162 -3.39 -18.33 -18.21
N GLU A 163 -2.84 -19.54 -18.19
CA GLU A 163 -3.34 -20.67 -18.99
C GLU A 163 -3.89 -21.81 -18.11
N SER A 164 -3.53 -21.85 -16.82
CA SER A 164 -3.87 -22.95 -15.89
C SER A 164 -4.21 -22.47 -14.48
N ARG A 165 -4.86 -23.35 -13.69
CA ARG A 165 -5.08 -23.11 -12.25
C ARG A 165 -3.77 -22.98 -11.47
N SER A 166 -2.72 -23.68 -11.88
CA SER A 166 -1.38 -23.55 -11.29
C SER A 166 -0.77 -22.16 -11.53
N ASP A 167 -1.05 -21.52 -12.67
CA ASP A 167 -0.58 -20.14 -12.92
C ASP A 167 -1.25 -19.15 -11.98
N MET A 168 -2.55 -19.33 -11.73
CA MET A 168 -3.28 -18.51 -10.77
C MET A 168 -2.70 -18.65 -9.37
N GLU A 169 -2.34 -19.87 -8.95
CA GLU A 169 -1.77 -20.07 -7.61
C GLU A 169 -0.38 -19.45 -7.49
N ARG A 170 0.47 -19.59 -8.52
CA ARG A 170 1.76 -18.89 -8.57
C ARG A 170 1.61 -17.37 -8.52
N ALA A 171 0.60 -16.83 -9.17
CA ALA A 171 0.30 -15.40 -9.11
C ALA A 171 -0.11 -14.97 -7.69
N ARG A 172 -0.91 -15.78 -6.98
CA ARG A 172 -1.25 -15.53 -5.56
C ARG A 172 -0.02 -15.59 -4.66
N GLU A 173 0.85 -16.57 -4.85
CA GLU A 173 2.11 -16.69 -4.12
C GLU A 173 3.01 -15.46 -4.35
N ALA A 174 3.13 -15.00 -5.60
CA ALA A 174 3.89 -13.80 -5.92
C ALA A 174 3.34 -12.53 -5.24
N VAL A 175 2.01 -12.38 -5.16
CA VAL A 175 1.37 -11.28 -4.42
C VAL A 175 1.69 -11.36 -2.93
N ARG A 176 1.60 -12.56 -2.33
CA ARG A 176 1.95 -12.79 -0.91
C ARG A 176 3.42 -12.53 -0.62
N ASP A 177 4.32 -12.85 -1.55
CA ASP A 177 5.75 -12.55 -1.42
C ASP A 177 6.02 -11.04 -1.44
N ILE A 178 5.33 -10.29 -2.30
CA ILE A 178 5.40 -8.83 -2.34
C ILE A 178 4.89 -8.25 -1.03
N GLU A 179 3.70 -8.68 -0.59
CA GLU A 179 3.12 -8.29 0.69
C GLU A 179 4.10 -8.52 1.84
N ARG A 180 4.69 -9.72 1.92
CA ARG A 180 5.68 -10.05 2.94
C ARG A 180 6.84 -9.07 2.95
N ARG A 181 7.42 -8.76 1.79
CA ARG A 181 8.56 -7.83 1.70
C ARG A 181 8.18 -6.41 2.10
N VAL A 182 6.98 -5.94 1.73
CA VAL A 182 6.48 -4.62 2.12
C VAL A 182 6.25 -4.56 3.63
N ILE A 183 5.66 -5.59 4.24
CA ILE A 183 5.46 -5.67 5.70
C ILE A 183 6.81 -5.72 6.43
N MET A 184 7.82 -6.44 5.90
CA MET A 184 9.16 -6.42 6.49
C MET A 184 9.81 -5.03 6.48
N ALA A 185 9.53 -4.24 5.44
CA ALA A 185 10.05 -2.89 5.28
C ALA A 185 9.34 -1.84 6.15
N MET A 186 8.01 -1.85 6.17
CA MET A 186 7.19 -0.75 6.73
C MET A 186 6.00 -1.20 7.59
N GLY A 187 5.88 -2.50 7.90
CA GLY A 187 4.81 -3.06 8.71
C GLY A 187 4.88 -2.69 10.19
N SER A 188 3.74 -2.82 10.89
CA SER A 188 3.70 -2.71 12.36
C SER A 188 4.51 -3.81 13.03
N HIS A 189 4.82 -3.64 14.32
CA HIS A 189 5.57 -4.66 15.07
C HIS A 189 4.81 -5.99 15.10
N ASP A 190 3.49 -5.95 15.27
CA ASP A 190 2.62 -7.12 15.34
C ASP A 190 2.57 -7.85 13.99
N GLU A 191 2.43 -7.13 12.88
CA GLU A 191 2.46 -7.71 11.53
C GLU A 191 3.83 -8.31 11.20
N PHE A 192 4.91 -7.64 11.61
CA PHE A 192 6.27 -8.13 11.39
C PHE A 192 6.53 -9.45 12.13
N GLU A 193 6.17 -9.54 13.41
CA GLU A 193 6.33 -10.78 14.18
C GLU A 193 5.42 -11.88 13.63
N ALA A 194 4.18 -11.58 13.24
CA ALA A 194 3.29 -12.56 12.60
C ALA A 194 3.90 -13.17 11.32
N ILE A 195 4.51 -12.33 10.46
CA ILE A 195 5.21 -12.81 9.25
C ILE A 195 6.48 -13.58 9.59
N LYS A 196 7.23 -13.14 10.60
CA LYS A 196 8.45 -13.82 11.02
C LYS A 196 8.18 -15.19 11.62
N HIS A 197 7.04 -15.37 12.31
CA HIS A 197 6.60 -16.66 12.83
C HIS A 197 6.19 -17.64 11.73
N GLU A 198 5.60 -17.16 10.63
CA GLU A 198 5.40 -17.97 9.43
C GLU A 198 6.71 -18.31 8.72
N CYS A 199 7.67 -17.40 8.73
CA CYS A 199 9.04 -17.59 8.25
C CYS A 199 10.00 -18.07 9.35
N GLY A 200 9.53 -18.90 10.29
CA GLY A 200 10.40 -19.59 11.24
C GLY A 200 11.61 -20.20 10.52
N PRO A 201 12.80 -20.24 11.18
CA PRO A 201 14.04 -20.58 10.50
C PRO A 201 13.92 -21.90 9.75
N ILE A 202 14.40 -21.94 8.50
CA ILE A 202 14.62 -23.16 7.71
C ILE A 202 15.79 -23.93 8.34
N LEU A 203 15.64 -24.34 9.60
CA LEU A 203 16.51 -25.23 10.34
C LEU A 203 15.63 -26.35 10.87
N GLY A 204 15.42 -27.39 10.04
CA GLY A 204 14.88 -28.65 10.56
C GLY A 204 13.93 -29.47 9.69
N ARG A 205 13.69 -29.17 8.41
CA ARG A 205 12.88 -30.07 7.53
C ARG A 205 13.68 -30.93 6.53
N VAL A 206 15.00 -31.00 6.67
CA VAL A 206 15.82 -32.03 6.01
C VAL A 206 16.23 -33.05 7.07
N GLY A 207 15.38 -34.05 7.30
CA GLY A 207 15.62 -35.07 8.31
C GLY A 207 14.43 -36.00 8.50
N GLY A 208 14.08 -36.76 7.47
CA GLY A 208 12.99 -37.73 7.53
C GLY A 208 13.01 -38.73 6.37
N LYS A 209 14.15 -39.42 6.18
CA LYS A 209 14.14 -40.74 5.54
C LYS A 209 13.78 -41.76 6.61
N LYS A 210 12.71 -42.52 6.39
CA LYS A 210 12.71 -43.98 6.34
C LYS A 210 11.39 -44.46 5.76
#